data_AF-A0A1I0D5E1-F1
#
_entry.id   AF-A0A1I0D5E1-F1
#
_cell.length_a   1.000
_cell.length_b   1.000
_cell.length_c   1.000
_cell.angle_alpha   90.00
_cell.angle_beta   90.00
_cell.angle_gamma   90.00
#
_symmetry.space_group_name_H-M   'P 1'
#
loop_
_entity.id
_entity.type
_entity.pdbx_description
1 polymer ?
#
loop_
_entity_poly.entity_id
_entity_poly.type
_entity_poly.pdbx_seq_one_letter_code
_entity_poly.pdbx_strand_id
1 'polypeptide(L)'
;MELYNKELLKNLKNTVDDSGYYMPKALFSGSKFGNVRLETKLAYVALLDTLLKKPVYNQENLALLKIDNPVIGQTLAILANKEVNQDKVARYIDELIEANLIEINKKDIYIYHLD
;
A
#
# COMPACT_ATOMS: atom_id res chain seq x y z
N MET A 1 10.27 10.98 1.29
CA MET A 1 9.62 9.87 0.56
C MET A 1 8.69 10.55 -0.43
N GLU A 2 8.74 10.17 -1.70
CA GLU A 2 7.83 10.71 -2.72
C GLU A 2 6.62 9.78 -2.88
N LEU A 3 5.52 10.27 -3.43
CA LEU A 3 4.34 9.44 -3.69
C LEU A 3 4.53 8.66 -4.99
N TYR A 4 3.95 7.46 -5.06
CA TYR A 4 3.91 6.72 -6.31
C TYR A 4 3.20 7.53 -7.39
N ASN A 5 3.92 7.77 -8.48
CA ASN A 5 3.39 8.38 -9.70
C ASN A 5 3.35 7.33 -10.83
N LYS A 6 2.85 7.74 -11.99
CA LYS A 6 2.74 6.87 -13.18
C LYS A 6 4.06 6.24 -13.60
N GLU A 7 5.18 6.96 -13.53
CA GLU A 7 6.49 6.46 -13.95
C GLU A 7 7.06 5.47 -12.94
N LEU A 8 7.00 5.80 -11.65
CA LEU A 8 7.44 4.91 -10.57
C LEU A 8 6.67 3.59 -10.59
N LEU A 9 5.34 3.63 -10.75
CA LEU A 9 4.54 2.40 -10.85
C LEU A 9 4.85 1.59 -12.10
N LYS A 10 5.11 2.24 -13.23
CA LYS A 10 5.48 1.55 -14.47
C LYS A 10 6.82 0.83 -14.31
N ASN A 11 7.80 1.50 -13.70
CA ASN A 11 9.10 0.91 -13.40
C ASN A 11 8.95 -0.28 -12.44
N LEU A 12 8.16 -0.10 -11.38
CA LEU A 12 7.88 -1.16 -10.41
C LEU A 12 7.22 -2.37 -11.07
N LYS A 13 6.21 -2.15 -11.92
CA LYS A 13 5.51 -3.22 -12.64
C LYS A 13 6.44 -4.04 -13.53
N ASN A 14 7.48 -3.45 -14.10
CA ASN A 14 8.47 -4.19 -14.90
C ASN A 14 9.39 -5.07 -14.04
N THR A 15 9.43 -4.88 -12.72
CA THR A 15 10.26 -5.65 -11.79
C THR A 15 9.50 -6.74 -11.04
N VAL A 16 8.17 -6.76 -11.14
CA VAL A 16 7.29 -7.65 -10.38
C VAL A 16 6.52 -8.51 -11.36
N ASP A 17 6.69 -9.83 -11.29
CA ASP A 17 5.91 -10.77 -12.08
C ASP A 17 4.43 -10.74 -11.65
N ASP A 18 3.51 -10.98 -12.60
CA ASP A 18 2.06 -10.88 -12.39
C ASP A 18 1.50 -11.83 -11.29
N SER A 19 2.29 -12.82 -10.85
CA SER A 19 1.93 -13.80 -9.83
C SER A 19 2.40 -13.44 -8.41
N GLY A 20 3.23 -12.41 -8.26
CA GLY A 20 3.87 -12.03 -7.00
C GLY A 20 3.33 -10.75 -6.36
N TYR A 21 3.67 -10.56 -5.09
CA TYR A 21 3.49 -9.28 -4.39
C TYR A 21 4.83 -8.57 -4.27
N TYR A 22 4.86 -7.27 -4.56
CA TYR A 22 6.06 -6.48 -4.27
C TYR A 22 6.15 -6.14 -2.79
N MET A 23 7.26 -6.51 -2.16
CA MET A 23 7.55 -6.21 -0.77
C MET A 23 8.79 -5.31 -0.69
N PRO A 24 8.65 -4.00 -0.44
CA PRO A 24 9.79 -3.10 -0.35
C PRO A 24 10.70 -3.51 0.80
N LYS A 25 11.99 -3.71 0.53
CA LYS A 25 12.95 -4.17 1.54
C LYS A 25 12.99 -3.23 2.74
N ALA A 26 13.01 -1.91 2.52
CA ALA A 26 13.03 -0.91 3.59
C ALA A 26 11.92 -1.08 4.62
N LEU A 27 10.75 -1.61 4.23
CA LEU A 27 9.62 -1.86 5.14
C LEU A 27 9.95 -2.97 6.16
N PHE A 28 10.78 -3.94 5.77
CA PHE A 28 11.14 -5.12 6.56
C PHE A 28 12.57 -5.08 7.10
N SER A 29 13.46 -4.31 6.48
CA SER A 29 14.86 -4.16 6.86
C SER A 29 15.14 -2.76 7.37
N GLY A 30 15.52 -2.64 8.64
CA GLY A 30 15.96 -1.38 9.25
C GLY A 30 15.14 -0.92 10.44
N SER A 31 15.68 0.05 11.20
CA SER A 31 15.04 0.61 12.40
C SER A 31 13.85 1.52 12.09
N LYS A 32 13.81 2.15 10.89
CA LYS A 32 12.82 3.17 10.52
C LYS A 32 11.37 2.69 10.64
N PHE A 33 11.09 1.48 10.18
CA PHE A 33 9.76 0.84 10.30
C PHE A 33 9.79 -0.36 11.25
N GLY A 34 10.77 -0.41 12.16
CA GLY A 34 10.94 -1.52 13.11
C GLY A 34 9.76 -1.66 14.08
N ASN A 35 9.14 -0.53 14.46
CA ASN A 35 8.01 -0.49 15.39
C ASN A 35 6.65 -0.72 14.70
N VAL A 36 6.62 -0.75 13.36
CA VAL A 36 5.39 -1.00 12.59
C VAL A 36 5.08 -2.49 12.66
N ARG A 37 3.83 -2.83 12.98
CA ARG A 37 3.38 -4.23 13.09
C ARG A 37 3.45 -4.93 11.73
N LEU A 38 3.65 -6.25 11.76
CA LEU A 38 3.69 -7.05 10.54
C LEU A 38 2.40 -6.90 9.73
N GLU A 39 1.23 -6.96 10.37
CA GLU A 39 -0.06 -6.79 9.71
C GLU A 39 -0.19 -5.44 9.00
N THR A 40 0.32 -4.36 9.61
CA THR A 40 0.34 -3.02 9.03
C THR A 40 1.30 -2.95 7.84
N LYS A 41 2.46 -3.62 7.90
CA LYS A 41 3.35 -3.77 6.75
C LYS A 41 2.69 -4.55 5.61
N LEU A 42 1.93 -5.60 5.92
CA LEU A 42 1.16 -6.35 4.92
C LEU A 42 0.01 -5.52 4.34
N ALA A 43 -0.60 -4.62 5.13
CA ALA A 43 -1.60 -3.66 4.64
C ALA A 43 -1.01 -2.71 3.59
N TYR A 44 0.22 -2.21 3.81
CA TYR A 44 0.94 -1.45 2.80
C TYR A 44 1.12 -2.26 1.50
N VAL A 45 1.56 -3.51 1.60
CA VAL A 45 1.75 -4.40 0.43
C VAL A 45 0.42 -4.65 -0.30
N ALA A 46 -0.69 -4.82 0.44
CA ALA A 46 -2.03 -4.98 -0.15
C ALA A 46 -2.48 -3.74 -0.92
N LEU A 47 -2.24 -2.54 -0.38
CA LEU A 47 -2.51 -1.28 -1.06
C LEU A 47 -1.67 -1.17 -2.34
N LEU A 48 -0.37 -1.43 -2.26
CA LEU A 48 0.53 -1.33 -3.40
C LEU A 48 0.18 -2.33 -4.52
N ASP A 49 -0.18 -3.57 -4.17
CA ASP A 49 -0.67 -4.57 -5.12
C ASP A 49 -1.97 -4.11 -5.83
N THR A 50 -2.91 -3.56 -5.06
CA THR A 50 -4.16 -3.01 -5.62
C THR A 50 -3.85 -1.88 -6.60
N LEU A 51 -2.90 -1.02 -6.26
CA LEU A 51 -2.45 0.11 -7.08
C LEU A 51 -1.74 -0.37 -8.37
N LEU A 52 -0.93 -1.42 -8.30
CA LEU A 52 -0.25 -2.01 -9.45
C LEU A 52 -1.22 -2.69 -10.43
N LYS A 53 -2.24 -3.37 -9.91
CA LYS A 53 -3.25 -4.10 -10.72
C LYS A 53 -4.25 -3.16 -11.38
N LYS A 54 -4.74 -2.16 -10.65
CA LYS A 54 -5.73 -1.19 -11.13
C LYS A 54 -5.30 0.24 -10.81
N PRO A 55 -4.25 0.75 -11.48
CA PRO A 55 -3.78 2.10 -11.22
C PRO A 55 -4.81 3.13 -11.67
N VAL A 56 -5.10 4.08 -10.79
CA VAL A 56 -5.86 5.29 -11.08
C VAL A 56 -4.95 6.48 -10.81
N TYR A 57 -5.02 7.50 -11.65
CA TYR A 57 -4.17 8.68 -11.55
C TYR A 57 -5.00 9.95 -11.42
N ASN A 58 -4.52 10.92 -10.63
CA ASN A 58 -5.06 12.27 -10.64
C ASN A 58 -4.50 13.09 -11.83
N GLN A 59 -4.85 14.38 -11.89
CA GLN A 59 -4.38 15.30 -12.94
C GLN A 59 -2.86 15.55 -12.91
N GLU A 60 -2.19 15.28 -11.78
CA GLU A 60 -0.74 15.44 -11.58
C GLU A 60 0.02 14.12 -11.82
N ASN A 61 -0.63 13.08 -12.36
CA ASN A 61 -0.09 11.73 -12.52
C ASN A 61 0.29 11.00 -11.22
N LEU A 62 -0.18 11.48 -10.06
CA LEU A 62 -0.07 10.77 -8.80
C LEU A 62 -1.06 9.62 -8.76
N ALA A 63 -0.59 8.46 -8.31
CA ALA A 63 -1.37 7.25 -8.25
C ALA A 63 -2.21 7.22 -6.97
N LEU A 64 -3.48 6.83 -7.10
CA LEU A 64 -4.44 6.87 -6.01
C LEU A 64 -5.29 5.61 -5.94
N LEU A 65 -5.76 5.30 -4.72
CA LEU A 65 -6.79 4.30 -4.45
C LEU A 65 -7.96 4.92 -3.73
N LYS A 66 -9.15 4.34 -3.89
CA LYS A 66 -10.30 4.69 -3.06
C LYS A 66 -10.30 3.84 -1.78
N ILE A 67 -10.51 4.48 -0.62
CA ILE A 67 -10.53 3.79 0.68
C ILE A 67 -11.63 2.74 0.81
N ASP A 68 -12.73 2.90 0.06
CA ASP A 68 -13.86 1.96 0.02
C ASP A 68 -13.65 0.81 -1.00
N ASN A 69 -12.46 0.68 -1.58
CA ASN A 69 -12.17 -0.39 -2.52
C ASN A 69 -12.11 -1.75 -1.77
N PRO A 70 -13.07 -2.67 -2.02
CA PRO A 70 -13.15 -3.93 -1.29
C PRO A 70 -11.96 -4.86 -1.57
N VAL A 71 -11.23 -4.64 -2.66
CA VAL A 71 -10.03 -5.42 -3.02
C VAL A 71 -8.94 -5.26 -1.96
N ILE A 72 -8.83 -4.09 -1.32
CA ILE A 72 -7.81 -3.84 -0.29
C ILE A 72 -7.97 -4.82 0.88
N GLY A 73 -9.20 -4.97 1.38
CA GLY A 73 -9.51 -5.90 2.46
C GLY A 73 -9.30 -7.36 2.06
N GLN A 74 -9.65 -7.73 0.84
CA GLN A 74 -9.46 -9.09 0.30
C GLN A 74 -7.98 -9.44 0.18
N THR A 75 -7.17 -8.58 -0.43
CA THR A 75 -5.73 -8.80 -0.57
C THR A 75 -5.04 -8.86 0.79
N LEU A 76 -5.44 -8.01 1.73
CA LEU A 76 -4.88 -8.05 3.08
C LEU A 76 -5.24 -9.34 3.83
N ALA A 77 -6.47 -9.84 3.70
CA ALA A 77 -6.87 -11.11 4.30
C ALA A 77 -6.04 -12.30 3.77
N ILE A 78 -5.74 -12.30 2.46
CA ILE A 78 -4.87 -13.29 1.82
C ILE A 78 -3.44 -13.18 2.35
N LEU A 79 -2.86 -11.97 2.37
CA LEU A 79 -1.50 -11.74 2.83
C LEU A 79 -1.30 -12.04 4.33
N ALA A 80 -2.28 -11.67 5.16
CA ALA A 80 -2.24 -11.90 6.59
C ALA A 80 -2.64 -13.33 7.00
N ASN A 81 -3.18 -14.12 6.06
CA ASN A 81 -3.76 -15.44 6.29
C ASN A 81 -4.74 -15.47 7.48
N LYS A 82 -5.59 -14.43 7.58
CA LYS A 82 -6.50 -14.20 8.70
C LYS A 82 -7.77 -13.48 8.22
N GLU A 83 -8.85 -13.63 8.97
CA GLU A 83 -10.05 -12.81 8.76
C GLU A 83 -9.78 -11.34 9.13
N VAL A 84 -9.92 -10.48 8.13
CA VAL A 84 -9.77 -9.03 8.26
C VAL A 84 -11.16 -8.40 8.11
N ASN A 85 -11.66 -7.82 9.20
CA ASN A 85 -12.88 -7.02 9.20
C ASN A 85 -12.56 -5.55 8.90
N GLN A 86 -13.59 -4.75 8.62
CA GLN A 86 -13.39 -3.33 8.28
C GLN A 86 -12.72 -2.52 9.40
N ASP A 87 -13.02 -2.82 10.67
CA ASP A 87 -12.38 -2.13 11.81
C ASP A 87 -10.86 -2.36 11.85
N LYS A 88 -10.42 -3.59 11.55
CA LYS A 88 -8.98 -3.89 11.43
C LYS A 88 -8.36 -3.14 10.26
N VAL A 89 -9.02 -3.10 9.10
CA VAL A 89 -8.53 -2.32 7.95
C VAL A 89 -8.35 -0.87 8.34
N ALA A 90 -9.36 -0.25 8.95
CA ALA A 90 -9.29 1.15 9.40
C ALA A 90 -8.11 1.38 10.33
N ARG A 91 -7.91 0.51 11.33
CA ARG A 91 -6.76 0.60 12.24
C ARG A 91 -5.41 0.50 11.51
N TYR A 92 -5.28 -0.40 10.54
CA TYR A 92 -4.03 -0.51 9.78
C TYR A 92 -3.79 0.72 8.92
N ILE A 93 -4.85 1.30 8.35
CA ILE A 93 -4.77 2.56 7.61
C ILE A 93 -4.29 3.70 8.52
N ASP A 94 -4.81 3.80 9.74
CA ASP A 94 -4.35 4.80 10.73
C ASP A 94 -2.86 4.60 11.08
N GLU A 95 -2.45 3.35 11.36
CA GLU A 95 -1.05 3.03 11.67
C GLU A 95 -0.11 3.32 10.47
N LEU A 96 -0.58 3.16 9.23
CA LEU A 96 0.18 3.51 8.02
C LEU A 96 0.34 5.02 7.86
N ILE A 97 -0.68 5.82 8.22
CA ILE A 97 -0.60 7.28 8.23
C ILE A 97 0.43 7.73 9.29
N GLU A 98 0.34 7.19 10.51
CA GLU A 98 1.29 7.49 11.59
C GLU A 98 2.74 7.15 11.21
N ALA A 99 2.93 6.07 10.46
CA ALA A 99 4.24 5.65 9.95
C ALA A 99 4.73 6.47 8.73
N ASN A 100 3.96 7.44 8.23
CA ASN A 100 4.21 8.18 7.00
C ASN A 100 4.40 7.26 5.77
N LEU A 101 3.66 6.14 5.72
CA LEU A 101 3.68 5.18 4.62
C LEU A 101 2.60 5.47 3.58
N ILE A 102 1.52 6.13 3.99
CA ILE A 102 0.45 6.62 3.11
C ILE A 102 0.02 8.02 3.55
N GLU A 103 -0.72 8.70 2.68
CA GLU A 103 -1.53 9.87 3.03
C GLU A 103 -2.94 9.73 2.45
N ILE A 104 -3.90 10.38 3.10
CA ILE A 104 -5.30 10.34 2.67
C ILE A 104 -5.80 11.76 2.41
N ASN A 105 -6.33 11.97 1.21
CA ASN A 105 -7.07 13.18 0.87
C ASN A 105 -8.53 12.82 0.59
N LYS A 106 -9.43 13.19 1.50
CA LYS A 106 -10.86 12.83 1.48
C LYS A 106 -11.09 11.31 1.45
N LYS A 107 -11.15 10.71 0.27
CA LYS A 107 -11.35 9.28 0.04
C LYS A 107 -10.22 8.64 -0.77
N ASP A 108 -9.23 9.44 -1.15
CA ASP A 108 -8.12 9.05 -2.00
C ASP A 108 -6.91 8.74 -1.12
N ILE A 109 -6.41 7.52 -1.23
CA ILE A 109 -5.20 7.05 -0.58
C ILE A 109 -4.06 7.21 -1.58
N TYR A 110 -3.01 7.90 -1.16
CA TYR A 110 -1.74 7.96 -1.87
C TYR A 110 -0.68 7.21 -1.08
N ILE A 111 0.17 6.48 -1.78
CA ILE A 111 1.16 5.58 -1.18
C ILE A 111 2.55 6.19 -1.39
N TYR A 112 3.35 6.29 -0.33
CA TYR A 112 4.73 6.73 -0.42
C TYR A 112 5.62 5.62 -0.98
N HIS A 113 6.43 5.95 -1.98
CA HIS A 113 7.49 5.11 -2.51
C HIS A 113 8.58 4.87 -1.45
N LEU A 114 8.98 3.61 -1.32
CA LEU A 114 10.04 3.16 -0.43
C LEU A 114 11.18 2.58 -1.29
N ASP A 115 12.29 3.30 -1.37
CA ASP A 115 13.55 2.82 -1.98
C ASP A 115 14.19 1.66 -1.18
#